data_AF-A0A7W4PDC8-F1
#
_entry.id   AF-A0A7W4PDC8-F1
#
_cell.length_a   1.000
_cell.length_b   1.000
_cell.length_c   1.000
_cell.angle_alpha   90.00
_cell.angle_beta   90.00
_cell.angle_gamma   90.00
#
_symmetry.space_group_name_H-M   'P 1'
#
loop_
_entity.id
_entity.type
_entity.pdbx_description
1 polymer ?
#
loop_
_entity_poly.entity_id
_entity_poly.type
_entity_poly.pdbx_seq_one_letter_code
_entity_poly.pdbx_strand_id
1 'polypeptide(L)'
;MSMILRVAVAIVGGYAVAALAGITLSWCLPWSRAENVTAGMLAGLLLWPAMVMMGFALRTLLHVCAAITGIAALLAALALLGGWRP
;
A
#
# COMPACT_ATOMS: atom_id res chain seq x y z
N MET A 1 -5.41 -9.89 22.65
CA MET A 1 -5.46 -9.29 21.29
C MET A 1 -5.61 -10.42 20.27
N SER A 2 -6.75 -10.56 19.58
CA SER A 2 -7.01 -11.75 18.74
C SER A 2 -6.22 -11.70 17.42
N MET A 3 -5.72 -12.85 16.95
CA MET A 3 -5.06 -12.97 15.64
C MET A 3 -5.98 -12.53 14.49
N ILE A 4 -7.28 -12.79 14.60
CA ILE A 4 -8.29 -12.44 13.60
C ILE A 4 -8.29 -10.93 13.34
N LEU A 5 -8.20 -10.11 14.38
CA LEU A 5 -8.15 -8.65 14.24
C LEU A 5 -6.88 -8.18 13.52
N ARG A 6 -5.73 -8.82 13.79
CA ARG A 6 -4.46 -8.51 13.11
C ARG A 6 -4.54 -8.82 11.62
N VAL A 7 -5.10 -9.98 11.28
CA VAL A 7 -5.27 -10.42 9.89
C VAL A 7 -6.25 -9.49 9.17
N ALA A 8 -7.38 -9.14 9.78
CA ALA A 8 -8.32 -8.19 9.21
C ALA A 8 -7.69 -6.82 8.93
N VAL A 9 -6.93 -6.27 9.89
CA VAL A 9 -6.21 -4.99 9.72
C VAL A 9 -5.13 -5.07 8.65
N ALA A 10 -4.36 -6.17 8.60
CA ALA A 10 -3.33 -6.36 7.59
C ALA A 10 -3.92 -6.52 6.17
N ILE A 11 -5.07 -7.18 6.04
CA ILE A 11 -5.78 -7.32 4.75
C ILE A 11 -6.33 -5.97 4.30
N VAL A 12 -7.10 -5.29 5.14
CA VAL A 12 -7.75 -4.01 4.78
C VAL A 12 -6.70 -2.93 4.56
N GLY A 13 -5.73 -2.81 5.47
CA GLY A 13 -4.65 -1.84 5.38
C GLY A 13 -3.68 -2.14 4.24
N GLY A 14 -3.36 -3.41 4.00
CA GLY A 14 -2.53 -3.84 2.88
C GLY A 14 -3.17 -3.52 1.53
N TYR A 15 -4.49 -3.70 1.40
CA TYR A 15 -5.24 -3.33 0.20
C TYR A 15 -5.22 -1.80 -0.04
N ALA A 16 -5.46 -1.01 1.00
CA ALA A 16 -5.42 0.45 0.91
C ALA A 16 -4.03 0.94 0.47
N VAL A 17 -2.97 0.36 1.02
CA VAL A 17 -1.59 0.68 0.65
C VAL A 17 -1.28 0.23 -0.78
N ALA A 18 -1.70 -0.97 -1.19
CA ALA A 18 -1.53 -1.46 -2.55
C ALA A 18 -2.21 -0.54 -3.58
N ALA A 19 -3.41 -0.05 -3.27
CA ALA A 19 -4.13 0.90 -4.12
C ALA A 19 -3.38 2.25 -4.23
N LEU A 20 -2.90 2.80 -3.11
CA LEU A 20 -2.09 4.02 -3.08
C LEU A 20 -0.76 3.85 -3.83
N ALA A 21 -0.12 2.68 -3.73
CA ALA A 21 1.08 2.32 -4.49
C ALA A 21 0.81 2.28 -6.00
N GLY A 22 -0.33 1.74 -6.41
CA GLY A 22 -0.74 1.74 -7.81
C GLY A 22 -0.95 3.16 -8.36
N ILE A 23 -1.62 4.01 -7.59
CA ILE A 23 -1.89 5.41 -7.96
C ILE A 23 -0.57 6.19 -8.07
N THR A 24 0.30 6.10 -7.05
CA THR A 24 1.61 6.78 -7.06
C THR A 24 2.46 6.37 -8.26
N LEU A 25 2.62 5.06 -8.53
CA LEU A 25 3.38 4.61 -9.69
C LEU A 25 2.77 5.12 -11.00
N SER A 26 1.44 5.12 -11.10
CA SER A 26 0.77 5.55 -12.33
C SER A 26 0.96 7.04 -12.67
N TRP A 27 1.29 7.85 -11.66
CA TRP A 27 1.53 9.29 -11.80
C TRP A 27 3.01 9.66 -11.81
N CYS A 28 3.85 8.89 -11.14
CA CYS A 28 5.27 9.20 -10.99
C CYS A 28 6.13 8.71 -12.17
N LEU A 29 5.62 7.78 -12.99
CA LEU A 29 6.36 7.27 -14.14
C LEU A 29 6.05 8.06 -15.44
N PRO A 30 7.06 8.41 -16.25
CA PRO A 30 6.90 9.15 -17.51
C PRO A 30 6.41 8.30 -18.69
N TRP A 31 5.84 7.12 -18.43
CA TRP A 31 5.40 6.18 -19.47
C TRP A 31 4.00 6.49 -20.00
N SER A 32 3.59 5.73 -21.02
CA SER A 32 2.23 5.79 -21.51
C SER A 32 1.24 5.42 -20.40
N ARG A 33 0.04 6.01 -20.44
CA ARG A 33 -0.98 5.81 -19.41
C ARG A 33 -1.31 4.33 -19.17
N ALA A 34 -1.26 3.52 -20.23
CA ALA A 34 -1.49 2.09 -20.15
C ALA A 34 -0.40 1.37 -19.35
N GLU A 35 0.88 1.64 -19.64
CA GLU A 35 2.03 1.06 -18.93
C GLU A 35 2.04 1.45 -17.45
N ASN A 36 1.70 2.70 -17.15
CA ASN A 36 1.57 3.22 -15.79
C ASN A 36 0.47 2.51 -14.98
N VAL A 37 -0.68 2.24 -15.59
CA VAL A 37 -1.76 1.47 -14.94
C VAL A 37 -1.36 0.01 -14.73
N THR A 38 -0.71 -0.62 -15.71
CA THR A 38 -0.24 -2.00 -15.59
C THR A 38 0.84 -2.14 -14.52
N ALA A 39 1.81 -1.22 -14.47
CA ALA A 39 2.84 -1.18 -13.44
C ALA A 39 2.23 -0.97 -12.04
N GLY A 40 1.24 -0.07 -11.93
CA GLY A 40 0.52 0.15 -10.69
C GLY A 40 -0.28 -1.08 -10.22
N MET A 41 -0.95 -1.80 -11.14
CA MET A 41 -1.64 -3.06 -10.84
C MET A 41 -0.66 -4.15 -10.38
N LEU A 42 0.46 -4.34 -11.09
CA LEU A 42 1.47 -5.35 -10.72
C LEU A 42 2.10 -5.03 -9.37
N ALA A 43 2.41 -3.75 -9.10
CA ALA A 43 2.93 -3.31 -7.81
C ALA A 43 1.91 -3.54 -6.69
N GLY A 44 0.63 -3.20 -6.90
CA GLY A 44 -0.44 -3.46 -5.93
C GLY A 44 -0.63 -4.95 -5.64
N LEU A 45 -0.56 -5.79 -6.69
CA LEU A 45 -0.65 -7.25 -6.57
C LEU A 45 0.50 -7.82 -5.75
N LEU A 46 1.70 -7.25 -5.84
CA LEU A 46 2.89 -7.69 -5.10
C LEU A 46 2.90 -7.14 -3.66
N LEU A 47 2.45 -5.90 -3.46
CA LEU A 47 2.42 -5.24 -2.15
C LEU A 47 1.41 -5.88 -1.20
N TRP A 48 0.26 -6.32 -1.69
CA TRP A 48 -0.78 -6.91 -0.84
C TRP A 48 -0.29 -8.15 -0.06
N PRO A 49 0.23 -9.22 -0.70
CA PRO A 49 0.76 -10.38 0.03
C PRO A 49 1.94 -10.01 0.92
N ALA A 50 2.82 -9.09 0.51
CA ALA A 50 3.91 -8.61 1.35
C ALA A 50 3.40 -7.95 2.65
N MET A 51 2.34 -7.13 2.56
CA MET A 51 1.70 -6.52 3.72
C MET A 51 1.02 -7.53 4.64
N VAL A 52 0.38 -8.56 4.08
CA VAL A 52 -0.19 -9.66 4.85
C VAL A 52 0.91 -10.43 5.58
N MET A 53 2.03 -10.75 4.92
CA MET A 53 3.20 -11.38 5.55
C MET A 53 3.77 -10.52 6.68
N MET A 54 3.83 -9.19 6.50
CA MET A 54 4.27 -8.25 7.53
C MET A 54 3.38 -8.28 8.78
N GLY A 55 2.06 -8.47 8.58
CA GLY A 55 1.09 -8.66 9.66
C GLY A 55 1.40 -9.87 10.56
N PHE A 56 1.96 -10.93 9.99
CA PHE A 56 2.44 -12.10 10.72
C PHE A 56 3.84 -11.93 11.30
N ALA A 57 4.72 -11.19 10.60
CA ALA A 57 6.11 -10.98 11.03
C ALA A 57 6.25 -10.07 12.25
N LEU A 58 5.36 -9.08 12.40
CA LEU A 58 5.44 -8.13 13.52
C LEU A 58 4.86 -8.74 14.79
N ARG A 59 5.40 -8.39 15.96
CA ARG A 59 4.97 -8.92 17.27
C ARG A 59 3.71 -8.25 17.84
N THR A 60 3.45 -6.99 17.49
CA THR A 60 2.38 -6.19 18.11
C THR A 60 1.44 -5.60 17.05
N LEU A 61 0.13 -5.55 17.33
CA LEU A 61 -0.85 -4.90 16.45
C LEU A 61 -0.49 -3.43 16.17
N LEU A 62 0.02 -2.71 17.18
CA LEU A 62 0.46 -1.33 17.04
C LEU A 62 1.57 -1.17 15.99
N HIS A 63 2.54 -2.08 15.94
CA HIS A 63 3.59 -2.05 14.92
C HIS A 63 3.04 -2.29 13.52
N VAL A 64 2.05 -3.17 13.38
CA VAL A 64 1.37 -3.43 12.10
C VAL A 64 0.61 -2.18 11.65
N CYS A 65 -0.18 -1.57 12.55
CA CYS A 65 -0.89 -0.34 12.25
C CYS A 65 0.07 0.80 11.89
N ALA A 66 1.14 0.99 12.65
CA ALA A 66 2.14 2.03 12.41
C ALA A 66 2.89 1.85 11.09
N ALA A 67 3.22 0.61 10.71
CA ALA A 67 3.84 0.31 9.43
C ALA A 67 2.87 0.62 8.27
N ILE A 68 1.62 0.17 8.36
CA ILE A 68 0.58 0.41 7.35
C ILE A 68 0.32 1.91 7.20
N THR A 69 0.10 2.64 8.29
CA THR A 69 -0.15 4.08 8.24
C THR A 69 1.07 4.86 7.77
N GLY A 70 2.27 4.48 8.19
CA GLY A 70 3.51 5.09 7.72
C GLY A 70 3.72 4.93 6.21
N ILE A 71 3.52 3.72 5.70
CA ILE A 71 3.66 3.45 4.25
C ILE A 71 2.54 4.14 3.46
N ALA A 72 1.29 4.09 3.96
CA ALA A 72 0.17 4.81 3.34
C ALA A 72 0.41 6.33 3.28
N ALA A 73 0.92 6.92 4.36
CA ALA A 73 1.24 8.34 4.43
C ALA A 73 2.38 8.71 3.47
N LEU A 74 3.42 7.89 3.38
CA LEU A 74 4.54 8.09 2.45
C LEU A 74 4.05 8.06 1.00
N LEU A 75 3.23 7.06 0.65
CA LEU A 75 2.65 6.94 -0.69
C LEU A 75 1.69 8.09 -1.00
N ALA A 76 0.83 8.48 -0.06
CA ALA A 76 -0.03 9.64 -0.24
C ALA A 76 0.77 10.93 -0.46
N ALA A 77 1.85 11.14 0.29
CA ALA A 77 2.74 12.29 0.11
C ALA A 77 3.40 12.28 -1.28
N LEU A 78 3.90 11.12 -1.74
CA LEU A 78 4.47 10.96 -3.07
C LEU A 78 3.43 11.19 -4.18
N ALA A 79 2.18 10.74 -4.00
CA ALA A 79 1.10 10.95 -4.95
C ALA A 79 0.77 12.44 -5.09
N LEU A 80 0.64 13.14 -3.95
CA LEU A 80 0.37 14.57 -3.92
C LEU A 80 1.51 15.38 -4.55
N LEU A 81 2.77 15.01 -4.27
CA LEU A 81 3.94 15.62 -4.91
C LEU A 81 3.99 15.33 -6.42
N GLY A 82 3.55 14.16 -6.85
CA GLY A 82 3.40 13.77 -8.25
C GLY A 82 2.22 14.44 -8.98
N GLY A 83 1.45 15.31 -8.31
CA GLY A 83 0.35 16.06 -8.90
C GLY A 83 -1.01 15.36 -8.87
N TRP A 84 -1.12 14.22 -8.18
CA TRP A 84 -2.40 13.56 -7.96
C TRP A 84 -3.31 14.42 -7.08
N ARG A 85 -4.56 14.64 -7.52
CA ARG A 85 -5.62 15.30 -6.75
C ARG A 85 -6.83 14.37 -6.69
N PRO A 86 -7.36 14.07 -5.49
CA PRO A 86 -8.51 13.17 -5.33
C PRO A 86 -9.82 13.78 -5.83
#